data_AF-A0A839IZH8-F1
#
_entry.id   AF-A0A839IZH8-F1
#
_cell.length_a   1.000
_cell.length_b   1.000
_cell.length_c   1.000
_cell.angle_alpha   90.00
_cell.angle_beta   90.00
_cell.angle_gamma   90.00
#
_symmetry.space_group_name_H-M   'P 1'
#
loop_
_entity.id
_entity.type
_entity.pdbx_description
1 polymer ?
#
loop_
_entity_poly.entity_id
_entity_poly.type
_entity_poly.pdbx_seq_one_letter_code
_entity_poly.pdbx_strand_id
1 'polypeptide(L)'
;MSELAKSGVSRRTLAKGAAWSLPAVAVAAAAPSVAASEPVPEAGLQGWVNVQKNCYRLINDTLTWDSQPGLQGPNDPFVPETWGLWVYHSQPNWQFSDVTITIGIPVSGAVTGGGNGWSSPTSVTSPWSGFNAYTTQYTGTWTHHSDPDGDPETYPVAYTKVDGRLRLTASGNFDNCGNAKTLHLRRCVTITRPTPRTGELPVETICFTRTIQL
;
A
#
# COMPACT_ATOMS: atom_id res chain seq x y z
N MET A 1 -81.52 -32.75 18.61
CA MET A 1 -80.34 -32.10 19.20
C MET A 1 -79.21 -32.23 18.20
N SER A 2 -78.73 -31.12 17.67
CA SER A 2 -77.85 -31.05 16.52
C SER A 2 -76.39 -31.27 16.92
N GLU A 3 -75.72 -32.21 16.27
CA GLU A 3 -74.30 -32.52 16.48
C GLU A 3 -73.44 -31.48 15.74
N LEU A 4 -72.65 -30.70 16.49
CA LEU A 4 -71.73 -29.70 15.95
C LEU A 4 -70.44 -30.40 15.45
N ALA A 5 -70.31 -30.60 14.15
CA ALA A 5 -69.06 -31.10 13.55
C ALA A 5 -67.94 -30.04 13.66
N LYS A 6 -66.97 -30.28 14.54
CA LYS A 6 -65.81 -29.41 14.78
C LYS A 6 -64.84 -29.53 13.59
N SER A 7 -64.78 -28.51 12.74
CA SER A 7 -63.86 -28.48 11.59
C SER A 7 -62.41 -28.34 12.06
N GLY A 8 -61.67 -29.45 12.10
CA GLY A 8 -60.25 -29.49 12.43
C GLY A 8 -59.38 -28.88 11.33
N VAL A 9 -58.25 -28.29 11.73
CA VAL A 9 -57.26 -27.73 10.81
C VAL A 9 -56.75 -28.82 9.85
N SER A 10 -56.89 -28.59 8.55
CA SER A 10 -56.44 -29.53 7.53
C SER A 10 -54.91 -29.64 7.50
N ARG A 11 -54.39 -30.87 7.43
CA ARG A 11 -52.96 -31.16 7.25
C ARG A 11 -52.37 -30.43 6.03
N ARG A 12 -53.18 -30.18 5.00
CA ARG A 12 -52.79 -29.43 3.79
C ARG A 12 -52.53 -27.95 4.08
N THR A 13 -53.25 -27.36 5.03
CA THR A 13 -53.06 -25.97 5.46
C THR A 13 -51.74 -25.81 6.24
N LEU A 14 -51.42 -26.78 7.10
CA LEU A 14 -50.13 -26.81 7.81
C LEU A 14 -48.95 -26.97 6.85
N ALA A 15 -49.05 -27.88 5.87
CA ALA A 15 -48.00 -28.08 4.87
C ALA A 15 -47.76 -26.84 3.99
N LYS A 16 -48.82 -26.12 3.61
CA LYS A 16 -48.68 -24.85 2.88
C LYS A 16 -47.98 -23.79 3.72
N GLY A 17 -48.33 -23.65 5.00
CA GLY A 17 -47.65 -22.70 5.91
C GLY A 17 -46.15 -22.95 6.02
N ALA A 18 -45.75 -24.21 6.22
CA ALA A 18 -44.34 -24.60 6.29
C ALA A 18 -43.58 -24.34 4.97
N ALA A 19 -44.21 -24.57 3.82
CA ALA A 19 -43.61 -24.33 2.52
C ALA A 19 -43.32 -22.83 2.26
N TRP A 20 -44.18 -21.93 2.75
CA TRP A 20 -43.98 -20.48 2.61
C TRP A 20 -42.91 -19.91 3.55
N SER A 21 -42.56 -20.60 4.64
CA SER A 21 -41.50 -20.17 5.56
C SER A 21 -40.08 -20.55 5.11
N LEU A 22 -39.92 -21.53 4.22
CA LEU A 22 -38.60 -22.00 3.78
C LEU A 22 -37.72 -20.92 3.15
N PRO A 23 -38.21 -20.03 2.26
CA PRO A 23 -37.39 -18.97 1.68
C PRO A 23 -36.90 -17.96 2.73
N ALA A 24 -37.75 -17.61 3.70
CA ALA A 24 -37.40 -16.66 4.75
C ALA A 24 -36.31 -17.20 5.68
N VAL A 25 -36.38 -18.48 6.04
CA VAL A 25 -35.35 -19.14 6.86
C VAL A 25 -34.04 -19.30 6.07
N ALA A 26 -34.11 -19.61 4.78
CA ALA A 26 -32.91 -19.69 3.93
C ALA A 26 -32.18 -18.34 3.83
N VAL A 27 -32.92 -17.23 3.63
CA VAL A 27 -32.35 -15.87 3.61
C VAL A 27 -31.82 -15.47 4.99
N ALA A 28 -32.56 -15.79 6.07
CA ALA A 28 -32.14 -15.48 7.44
C ALA A 28 -30.93 -16.30 7.91
N ALA A 29 -30.75 -17.53 7.41
CA ALA A 29 -29.59 -18.36 7.73
C ALA A 29 -28.33 -17.96 6.94
N ALA A 30 -28.50 -17.35 5.76
CA ALA A 30 -27.39 -16.80 4.97
C ALA A 30 -26.95 -15.39 5.42
N ALA A 31 -27.83 -14.63 6.08
CA ALA A 31 -27.50 -13.28 6.52
C ALA A 31 -26.32 -13.19 7.51
N PRO A 32 -26.17 -14.07 8.52
CA PRO A 32 -25.07 -13.99 9.47
C PRO A 32 -23.70 -14.23 8.84
N SER A 33 -23.58 -15.13 7.86
CA SER A 33 -22.29 -15.42 7.23
C SER A 33 -21.82 -14.30 6.29
N VAL A 34 -22.75 -13.52 5.73
CA VAL A 34 -22.42 -12.34 4.91
C VAL A 34 -22.21 -11.10 5.77
N ALA A 35 -22.90 -10.98 6.91
CA ALA A 35 -22.71 -9.87 7.86
C ALA A 35 -21.48 -10.04 8.79
N ALA A 36 -21.03 -11.27 9.03
CA ALA A 36 -19.85 -11.56 9.85
C ALA A 36 -18.53 -11.59 9.04
N SER A 37 -18.58 -11.37 7.72
CA SER A 37 -17.36 -11.11 6.98
C SER A 37 -16.91 -9.69 7.32
N GLU A 38 -15.94 -9.55 8.22
CA GLU A 38 -15.26 -8.29 8.44
C GLU A 38 -14.74 -7.74 7.10
N PRO A 39 -14.90 -6.43 6.84
CA PRO A 39 -14.31 -5.81 5.67
C PRO A 39 -12.79 -5.99 5.77
N VAL A 40 -12.21 -6.73 4.84
CA VAL A 40 -10.76 -6.88 4.82
C VAL A 40 -10.14 -5.53 4.52
N PRO A 41 -9.10 -5.11 5.29
CA PRO A 41 -8.51 -3.80 5.11
C PRO A 41 -7.99 -3.62 3.68
N GLU A 42 -8.18 -2.42 3.13
CA GLU A 42 -7.68 -2.07 1.80
C GLU A 42 -6.14 -2.05 1.78
N ALA A 43 -5.57 -2.40 0.62
CA ALA A 43 -4.12 -2.39 0.43
C ALA A 43 -3.56 -0.97 0.62
N GLY A 44 -2.55 -0.82 1.49
CA GLY A 44 -1.95 0.48 1.80
C GLY A 44 -0.52 0.61 1.29
N LEU A 45 -0.23 1.58 0.42
CA LEU A 45 1.13 1.84 -0.07
C LEU A 45 1.92 2.68 0.94
N GLN A 46 3.03 2.13 1.46
CA GLN A 46 3.86 2.77 2.48
C GLN A 46 5.35 2.65 2.15
N GLY A 47 6.17 3.41 2.87
CA GLY A 47 7.61 3.37 2.64
C GLY A 47 8.39 4.47 3.36
N TRP A 48 9.60 4.16 3.78
CA TRP A 48 10.50 5.09 4.46
C TRP A 48 11.86 5.10 3.78
N VAL A 49 12.38 6.30 3.59
CA VAL A 49 13.71 6.56 3.08
C VAL A 49 14.34 7.65 3.95
N ASN A 50 15.62 7.53 4.22
CA ASN A 50 16.38 8.60 4.84
C ASN A 50 16.72 9.63 3.77
N VAL A 51 16.42 10.89 4.05
CA VAL A 51 16.76 12.01 3.17
C VAL A 51 17.85 12.81 3.86
N GLN A 52 19.07 12.72 3.34
CA GLN A 52 20.25 13.35 3.91
C GLN A 52 20.75 14.48 3.01
N LYS A 53 21.00 15.64 3.60
CA LYS A 53 21.67 16.76 2.94
C LYS A 53 23.12 16.80 3.40
N ASN A 54 24.07 16.81 2.47
CA ASN A 54 25.47 17.10 2.76
C ASN A 54 25.84 18.44 2.12
N CYS A 55 26.14 19.43 2.96
CA CYS A 55 26.56 20.74 2.52
C CYS A 55 28.09 20.82 2.52
N TYR A 56 28.72 20.74 1.36
CA TYR A 56 30.15 21.00 1.27
C TYR A 56 30.37 22.35 0.62
N ARG A 57 30.68 23.36 1.47
CA ARG A 57 30.74 24.81 1.18
C ARG A 57 31.56 25.26 -0.05
N LEU A 58 32.27 24.36 -0.72
CA LEU A 58 33.28 24.71 -1.72
C LEU A 58 33.11 24.06 -3.09
N ILE A 59 32.18 23.11 -3.29
CA ILE A 59 32.18 22.33 -4.54
C ILE A 59 30.76 22.04 -5.05
N ASN A 60 29.93 21.31 -4.31
CA ASN A 60 28.53 21.05 -4.61
C ASN A 60 27.85 20.50 -3.35
N ASP A 61 26.59 20.87 -3.14
CA ASP A 61 25.76 20.24 -2.13
C ASP A 61 25.19 18.93 -2.70
N THR A 62 25.01 17.91 -1.86
CA THR A 62 24.37 16.66 -2.25
C THR A 62 23.14 16.37 -1.42
N LEU A 63 22.14 15.80 -2.07
CA LEU A 63 20.93 15.29 -1.46
C LEU A 63 20.84 13.81 -1.76
N THR A 64 20.77 12.99 -0.71
CA THR A 64 20.76 11.54 -0.82
C THR A 64 19.46 10.99 -0.26
N TRP A 65 18.79 10.14 -1.03
CA TRP A 65 17.67 9.31 -0.58
C TRP A 65 18.18 7.89 -0.43
N ASP A 66 18.06 7.32 0.76
CA ASP A 66 18.56 5.99 1.06
C ASP A 66 17.51 5.19 1.84
N SER A 67 17.06 4.07 1.27
CA SER A 67 16.12 3.17 1.93
C SER A 67 16.78 2.16 2.87
N GLN A 68 18.04 2.37 3.24
CA GLN A 68 18.74 1.59 4.26
C GLN A 68 19.91 2.43 4.84
N PRO A 69 19.62 3.48 5.62
CA PRO A 69 20.68 4.29 6.21
C PRO A 69 21.47 3.45 7.19
N GLY A 70 22.76 3.28 6.95
CA GLY A 70 23.63 2.42 7.77
C GLY A 70 23.87 2.90 9.21
N LEU A 71 23.23 3.98 9.66
CA LEU A 71 23.43 4.60 10.98
C LEU A 71 22.10 5.20 11.48
N GLN A 72 21.66 4.78 12.67
CA GLN A 72 20.47 5.22 13.46
C GLN A 72 19.07 4.85 12.89
N GLY A 73 18.31 3.94 13.49
CA GLY A 73 18.61 3.22 14.74
C GLY A 73 17.76 1.97 15.01
N PRO A 74 18.29 1.01 15.79
CA PRO A 74 17.60 -0.19 16.26
C PRO A 74 16.87 0.01 17.60
N ASN A 75 16.45 1.23 17.95
CA ASN A 75 15.79 1.51 19.23
C ASN A 75 14.26 1.67 19.13
N ASP A 76 13.68 1.49 17.94
CA ASP A 76 12.27 1.14 17.85
C ASP A 76 12.18 -0.40 17.83
N PRO A 77 11.82 -1.05 18.94
CA PRO A 77 11.76 -2.50 19.03
C PRO A 77 10.73 -3.14 18.09
N PHE A 78 9.93 -2.33 17.38
CA PHE A 78 8.88 -2.82 16.49
C PHE A 78 9.20 -2.77 14.99
N VAL A 79 10.32 -2.17 14.54
CA VAL A 79 10.46 -1.91 13.09
C VAL A 79 11.87 -1.96 12.46
N PRO A 80 12.67 -3.02 12.66
CA PRO A 80 13.93 -3.21 11.94
C PRO A 80 13.77 -3.43 10.41
N GLU A 81 12.55 -3.67 9.90
CA GLU A 81 12.30 -3.97 8.47
C GLU A 81 11.59 -2.85 7.66
N THR A 82 11.16 -1.73 8.25
CA THR A 82 10.38 -0.70 7.53
C THR A 82 11.19 0.37 6.84
N TRP A 83 12.37 0.05 6.32
CA TRP A 83 13.02 0.91 5.35
C TRP A 83 12.80 0.34 3.96
N GLY A 84 12.48 1.20 2.97
CA GLY A 84 12.08 0.76 1.64
C GLY A 84 10.64 1.09 1.30
N LEU A 85 10.09 0.37 0.33
CA LEU A 85 8.71 0.47 -0.13
C LEU A 85 7.99 -0.85 0.19
N TRP A 86 6.78 -0.77 0.73
CA TRP A 86 5.97 -1.96 0.99
C TRP A 86 4.48 -1.65 0.84
N VAL A 87 3.70 -2.71 0.69
CA VAL A 87 2.24 -2.67 0.63
C VAL A 87 1.68 -3.44 1.81
N TYR A 88 0.91 -2.76 2.68
CA TYR A 88 0.19 -3.38 3.78
C TYR A 88 -1.05 -4.15 3.31
N HIS A 89 -1.47 -5.11 4.14
CA HIS A 89 -2.63 -5.97 3.90
C HIS A 89 -2.53 -6.78 2.60
N SER A 90 -1.30 -7.02 2.15
CA SER A 90 -1.02 -7.83 0.97
C SER A 90 -1.11 -9.32 1.25
N GLN A 91 -1.33 -10.13 0.19
CA GLN A 91 -1.28 -11.58 0.28
C GLN A 91 -0.10 -12.16 -0.53
N PRO A 92 0.38 -13.39 -0.19
CA PRO A 92 1.52 -14.00 -0.87
C PRO A 92 1.33 -14.24 -2.38
N ASN A 93 0.07 -14.31 -2.84
CA ASN A 93 -0.27 -14.58 -4.25
C ASN A 93 -0.57 -13.30 -5.06
N TRP A 94 -0.49 -12.12 -4.45
CA TRP A 94 -0.62 -10.86 -5.17
C TRP A 94 0.62 -10.60 -6.02
N GLN A 95 0.42 -9.96 -7.17
CA GLN A 95 1.52 -9.57 -8.06
C GLN A 95 1.68 -8.05 -8.06
N PHE A 96 2.93 -7.60 -8.08
CA PHE A 96 3.29 -6.18 -8.03
C PHE A 96 4.05 -5.80 -9.30
N SER A 97 3.60 -4.74 -9.98
CA SER A 97 4.18 -4.23 -11.23
C SER A 97 4.19 -2.71 -11.27
N ASP A 98 4.86 -2.15 -12.28
CA ASP A 98 4.88 -0.70 -12.57
C ASP A 98 5.31 0.18 -11.39
N VAL A 99 6.21 -0.38 -10.58
CA VAL A 99 6.65 0.23 -9.33
C VAL A 99 7.58 1.38 -9.66
N THR A 100 7.18 2.59 -9.31
CA THR A 100 7.92 3.80 -9.63
C THR A 100 8.05 4.71 -8.42
N ILE A 101 9.20 5.38 -8.35
CA ILE A 101 9.44 6.49 -7.43
C ILE A 101 9.84 7.69 -8.25
N THR A 102 9.06 8.76 -8.13
CA THR A 102 9.33 10.05 -8.75
C THR A 102 9.69 11.07 -7.67
N ILE A 103 10.84 11.70 -7.80
CA ILE A 103 11.30 12.76 -6.89
C ILE A 103 11.25 14.10 -7.59
N GLY A 104 10.81 15.13 -6.87
CA GLY A 104 10.78 16.52 -7.32
C GLY A 104 11.76 17.36 -6.51
N ILE A 105 12.70 18.00 -7.20
CA ILE A 105 13.72 18.87 -6.59
C ILE A 105 13.66 20.29 -7.17
N PRO A 106 13.86 21.34 -6.36
CA PRO A 106 13.69 22.73 -6.79
C PRO A 106 14.89 23.29 -7.59
N VAL A 107 15.95 22.51 -7.76
CA VAL A 107 17.17 22.93 -8.45
C VAL A 107 17.41 22.05 -9.67
N SER A 108 18.07 22.61 -10.68
CA SER A 108 18.62 21.83 -11.79
C SER A 108 19.83 21.05 -11.30
N GLY A 109 19.83 19.73 -11.50
CA GLY A 109 20.94 18.86 -11.15
C GLY A 109 20.77 17.48 -11.78
N ALA A 110 21.84 16.71 -11.89
CA ALA A 110 21.70 15.31 -12.26
C ALA A 110 21.27 14.51 -11.03
N VAL A 111 20.20 13.72 -11.16
CA VAL A 111 19.91 12.66 -10.19
C VAL A 111 20.53 11.38 -10.72
N THR A 112 21.38 10.78 -9.91
CA THR A 112 22.09 9.54 -10.22
C THR A 112 21.79 8.48 -9.18
N GLY A 113 22.10 7.23 -9.49
CA GLY A 113 21.85 6.08 -8.62
C GLY A 113 21.12 4.96 -9.35
N GLY A 114 20.33 4.20 -8.59
CA GLY A 114 19.73 2.93 -9.03
C GLY A 114 20.52 1.73 -8.53
N GLY A 115 20.33 0.57 -9.17
CA GLY A 115 20.86 -0.71 -8.74
C GLY A 115 19.92 -1.45 -7.78
N ASN A 116 20.24 -2.70 -7.45
CA ASN A 116 19.40 -3.57 -6.60
C ASN A 116 17.95 -3.68 -7.09
N GLY A 117 17.74 -3.77 -8.41
CA GLY A 117 16.41 -3.81 -9.03
C GLY A 117 15.81 -2.43 -9.35
N TRP A 118 16.41 -1.33 -8.91
CA TRP A 118 16.01 0.03 -9.33
C TRP A 118 16.75 0.47 -10.59
N SER A 119 16.03 1.05 -11.54
CA SER A 119 16.63 1.66 -12.73
C SER A 119 17.37 2.95 -12.40
N SER A 120 18.29 3.37 -13.26
CA SER A 120 18.88 4.71 -13.16
C SER A 120 17.79 5.79 -13.34
N PRO A 121 17.78 6.85 -12.51
CA PRO A 121 16.77 7.89 -12.62
C PRO A 121 16.79 8.59 -13.98
N THR A 122 15.61 8.82 -14.55
CA THR A 122 15.44 9.56 -15.80
C THR A 122 14.62 10.82 -15.55
N SER A 123 14.96 11.92 -16.23
CA SER A 123 14.19 13.16 -16.13
C SER A 123 12.81 12.96 -16.77
N VAL A 124 11.76 13.45 -16.11
CA VAL A 124 10.38 13.40 -16.59
C VAL A 124 9.75 14.79 -16.52
N THR A 125 8.59 14.94 -17.15
CA THR A 125 7.78 16.16 -16.98
C THR A 125 7.36 16.27 -15.51
N SER A 126 7.70 17.38 -14.86
CA SER A 126 7.40 17.55 -13.45
C SER A 126 5.90 17.79 -13.23
N PRO A 127 5.26 17.02 -12.33
CA PRO A 127 3.89 17.31 -11.89
C PRO A 127 3.84 18.46 -10.87
N TRP A 128 5.00 18.93 -10.38
CA TRP A 128 5.09 20.00 -9.39
C TRP A 128 5.69 21.26 -10.00
N SER A 129 4.91 22.34 -9.98
CA SER A 129 5.33 23.64 -10.51
C SER A 129 6.61 24.14 -9.81
N GLY A 130 7.63 24.49 -10.60
CA GLY A 130 8.92 24.96 -10.09
C GLY A 130 9.90 23.87 -9.67
N PHE A 131 9.61 22.59 -9.94
CA PHE A 131 10.50 21.47 -9.63
C PHE A 131 10.94 20.75 -10.90
N ASN A 132 12.16 20.21 -10.87
CA ASN A 132 12.62 19.19 -11.80
C ASN A 132 12.24 17.81 -11.24
N ALA A 133 11.72 16.93 -12.08
CA ALA A 133 11.28 15.61 -11.65
C ALA A 133 12.10 14.49 -12.29
N TYR A 134 12.40 13.48 -11.47
CA TYR A 134 13.18 12.31 -11.88
C TYR A 134 12.48 11.05 -11.41
N THR A 135 12.35 10.07 -12.29
CA THR A 135 11.68 8.80 -12.00
C THR A 135 12.66 7.64 -12.09
N THR A 136 12.56 6.72 -11.12
CA THR A 136 13.20 5.40 -11.17
C THR A 136 12.11 4.33 -11.07
N GLN A 137 12.35 3.19 -11.70
CA GLN A 137 11.44 2.05 -11.75
C GLN A 137 12.08 0.85 -11.05
N TYR A 138 11.27 0.07 -10.33
CA TYR A 138 11.70 -1.18 -9.72
C TYR A 138 11.25 -2.38 -10.53
N THR A 139 12.17 -3.30 -10.79
CA THR A 139 11.91 -4.58 -11.47
C THR A 139 12.52 -5.77 -10.71
N GLY A 140 12.85 -5.58 -9.42
CA GLY A 140 13.40 -6.63 -8.58
C GLY A 140 12.33 -7.52 -7.94
N THR A 141 12.75 -8.28 -6.93
CA THR A 141 11.92 -9.23 -6.21
C THR A 141 11.20 -8.61 -5.02
N TRP A 142 10.16 -9.30 -4.57
CA TRP A 142 9.36 -8.90 -3.42
C TRP A 142 9.34 -10.03 -2.41
N THR A 143 9.49 -9.68 -1.13
CA THR A 143 9.33 -10.61 -0.03
C THR A 143 8.01 -10.34 0.68
N HIS A 144 7.19 -11.38 0.84
CA HIS A 144 5.98 -11.32 1.64
C HIS A 144 6.29 -11.69 3.10
N HIS A 145 5.80 -10.86 4.01
CA HIS A 145 5.90 -11.03 5.44
C HIS A 145 4.48 -11.27 5.97
N SER A 146 4.28 -12.47 6.49
CA SER A 146 3.01 -12.87 7.10
C SER A 146 2.83 -12.19 8.45
N ASP A 147 1.58 -11.88 8.75
CA ASP A 147 1.15 -11.50 10.10
C ASP A 147 1.39 -12.68 11.07
N PRO A 148 2.19 -12.51 12.14
CA PRO A 148 2.46 -13.58 13.09
C PRO A 148 1.24 -13.93 13.96
N ASP A 149 0.33 -12.98 14.17
CA ASP A 149 -0.83 -13.13 15.06
C ASP A 149 -2.11 -13.48 14.28
N GLY A 150 -2.11 -13.25 12.97
CA GLY A 150 -3.22 -13.56 12.07
C GLY A 150 -4.45 -12.68 12.29
N ASP A 151 -4.31 -11.62 13.09
CA ASP A 151 -5.32 -10.62 13.36
C ASP A 151 -5.07 -9.38 12.48
N PRO A 152 -5.92 -9.12 11.46
CA PRO A 152 -5.72 -8.01 10.53
C PRO A 152 -5.80 -6.61 11.18
N GLU A 153 -6.25 -6.51 12.45
CA GLU A 153 -6.35 -5.25 13.20
C GLU A 153 -5.20 -5.03 14.20
N THR A 154 -4.46 -6.08 14.55
CA THR A 154 -3.35 -5.99 15.51
C THR A 154 -2.01 -5.90 14.79
N TYR A 155 -1.21 -4.89 15.13
CA TYR A 155 0.16 -4.80 14.60
C TYR A 155 1.02 -5.95 15.15
N PRO A 156 1.85 -6.59 14.31
CA PRO A 156 2.16 -6.25 12.92
C PRO A 156 1.28 -6.96 11.86
N VAL A 157 0.60 -6.17 11.02
CA VAL A 157 -0.20 -6.68 9.89
C VAL A 157 0.67 -7.22 8.74
N ALA A 158 0.15 -8.16 7.94
CA ALA A 158 0.86 -8.72 6.79
C ALA A 158 1.23 -7.64 5.74
N TYR A 159 2.43 -7.77 5.14
CA TYR A 159 2.91 -6.84 4.12
C TYR A 159 3.82 -7.51 3.09
N THR A 160 3.96 -6.90 1.92
CA THR A 160 4.89 -7.33 0.88
C THR A 160 5.81 -6.16 0.54
N LYS A 161 7.11 -6.40 0.62
CA LYS A 161 8.17 -5.38 0.57
C LYS A 161 9.08 -5.59 -0.63
N VAL A 162 9.59 -4.49 -1.21
CA VAL A 162 10.68 -4.55 -2.20
C VAL A 162 11.98 -5.00 -1.54
N ASP A 163 12.69 -5.94 -2.15
CA ASP A 163 14.00 -6.40 -1.64
C ASP A 163 15.13 -5.43 -1.99
N GLY A 164 14.88 -4.55 -2.97
CA GLY A 164 15.88 -3.64 -3.51
C GLY A 164 16.08 -2.40 -2.68
N ARG A 165 17.32 -2.17 -2.22
CA ARG A 165 17.71 -0.88 -1.63
C ARG A 165 17.67 0.23 -2.67
N LEU A 166 16.84 1.24 -2.43
CA LEU A 166 16.85 2.50 -3.16
C LEU A 166 17.99 3.37 -2.64
N ARG A 167 18.88 3.79 -3.53
CA ARG A 167 19.86 4.84 -3.24
C ARG A 167 19.97 5.81 -4.41
N LEU A 168 19.49 7.03 -4.20
CA LEU A 168 19.53 8.11 -5.18
C LEU A 168 20.36 9.26 -4.63
N THR A 169 21.11 9.93 -5.50
CA THR A 169 21.89 11.12 -5.15
C THR A 169 21.66 12.20 -6.19
N ALA A 170 21.19 13.36 -5.74
CA ALA A 170 21.16 14.58 -6.53
C ALA A 170 22.35 15.46 -6.12
N SER A 171 23.06 16.00 -7.09
CA SER A 171 24.11 17.00 -6.89
C SER A 171 23.71 18.32 -7.52
N GLY A 172 24.02 19.42 -6.84
CA GLY A 172 23.71 20.75 -7.33
C GLY A 172 24.09 21.83 -6.31
N ASN A 173 23.86 23.09 -6.69
CA ASN A 173 23.98 24.20 -5.75
C ASN A 173 22.68 24.32 -4.94
N PHE A 174 22.59 23.60 -3.82
CA PHE A 174 21.45 23.64 -2.92
C PHE A 174 21.57 24.78 -1.88
N ASP A 175 21.88 26.00 -2.34
CA ASP A 175 22.06 27.22 -1.51
C ASP A 175 22.64 26.96 -0.12
N ASN A 176 23.95 26.63 -0.06
CA ASN A 176 24.83 26.78 1.10
C ASN A 176 24.16 26.55 2.47
N CYS A 177 23.52 25.40 2.67
CA CYS A 177 22.92 25.03 3.96
C CYS A 177 21.82 25.98 4.51
N GLY A 178 21.19 26.78 3.66
CA GLY A 178 19.99 27.54 4.02
C GLY A 178 18.82 26.62 4.42
N ASN A 179 17.99 27.10 5.33
CA ASN A 179 16.85 26.37 5.91
C ASN A 179 15.70 26.22 4.89
N ALA A 180 15.01 25.08 4.94
CA ALA A 180 13.81 24.76 4.18
C ALA A 180 14.01 24.66 2.66
N LYS A 181 14.46 23.48 2.21
CA LYS A 181 14.17 23.06 0.83
C LYS A 181 12.95 22.13 0.85
N THR A 182 11.93 22.52 0.10
CA THR A 182 10.77 21.65 -0.16
C THR A 182 11.20 20.62 -1.19
N LEU A 183 10.85 19.36 -0.96
CA LEU A 183 11.02 18.26 -1.90
C LEU A 183 9.69 17.55 -2.06
N HIS A 184 9.49 16.94 -3.22
CA HIS A 184 8.34 16.08 -3.45
C HIS A 184 8.78 14.65 -3.73
N LEU A 185 7.97 13.70 -3.28
CA LEU A 185 8.18 12.29 -3.52
C LEU A 185 6.83 11.65 -3.83
N ARG A 186 6.71 11.05 -5.00
CA ARG A 186 5.55 10.26 -5.42
C ARG A 186 5.98 8.82 -5.63
N ARG A 187 5.22 7.90 -5.08
CA ARG A 187 5.42 6.45 -5.20
C ARG A 187 4.17 5.87 -5.83
N CYS A 188 4.33 4.98 -6.78
CA CYS A 188 3.20 4.27 -7.38
C CYS A 188 3.54 2.78 -7.50
N VAL A 189 2.54 1.94 -7.31
CA VAL A 189 2.62 0.48 -7.49
C VAL A 189 1.31 0.00 -8.11
N THR A 190 1.39 -0.85 -9.11
CA THR A 190 0.25 -1.60 -9.64
C THR A 190 0.18 -2.96 -8.95
N ILE A 191 -0.99 -3.30 -8.43
CA ILE A 191 -1.28 -4.55 -7.73
C ILE A 191 -2.25 -5.33 -8.59
N THR A 192 -1.89 -6.58 -8.92
CA THR A 192 -2.78 -7.53 -9.58
C THR A 192 -3.20 -8.62 -8.59
N ARG A 193 -4.52 -8.78 -8.42
CA ARG A 193 -5.13 -9.72 -7.47
C ARG A 193 -5.66 -10.95 -8.22
N PRO A 194 -5.21 -12.17 -7.93
CA PRO A 194 -5.61 -13.38 -8.68
C PRO A 194 -7.07 -13.78 -8.46
N THR A 195 -7.69 -13.36 -7.37
CA THR A 195 -9.12 -13.57 -7.11
C THR A 195 -9.68 -12.30 -6.49
N PRO A 196 -10.08 -11.31 -7.31
CA PRO A 196 -10.64 -10.07 -6.79
C PRO A 196 -11.93 -10.38 -6.04
N ARG A 197 -12.14 -9.70 -4.90
CA ARG A 197 -13.39 -9.80 -4.17
C ARG A 197 -14.50 -9.05 -4.90
N THR A 198 -15.74 -9.30 -4.51
CA THR A 198 -16.90 -8.58 -5.04
C THR A 198 -16.71 -7.07 -4.84
N GLY A 199 -16.57 -6.33 -5.95
CA GLY A 199 -16.36 -4.87 -5.94
C GLY A 199 -14.91 -4.41 -6.07
N GLU A 200 -13.92 -5.30 -5.98
CA GLU A 200 -12.51 -4.95 -6.19
C GLU A 200 -12.12 -5.08 -7.67
N LEU A 201 -11.26 -4.17 -8.12
CA LEU A 201 -10.65 -4.31 -9.44
C LEU A 201 -9.58 -5.42 -9.39
N PRO A 202 -9.49 -6.27 -10.43
CA PRO A 202 -8.43 -7.28 -10.54
C PRO A 202 -7.05 -6.65 -10.63
N VAL A 203 -6.97 -5.39 -11.08
CA VAL A 203 -5.75 -4.61 -11.21
C VAL A 203 -6.03 -3.20 -10.70
N GLU A 204 -5.18 -2.73 -9.80
CA GLU A 204 -5.29 -1.39 -9.20
C GLU A 204 -3.91 -0.74 -9.11
N THR A 205 -3.81 0.54 -9.48
CA THR A 205 -2.59 1.33 -9.26
C THR A 205 -2.79 2.29 -8.10
N ILE A 206 -2.00 2.10 -7.04
CA ILE A 206 -2.01 2.95 -5.86
C ILE A 206 -0.84 3.92 -5.96
N CYS A 207 -1.11 5.22 -5.81
CA CYS A 207 -0.09 6.26 -5.80
C CYS A 207 -0.18 7.11 -4.52
N PHE A 208 0.97 7.38 -3.89
CA PHE A 208 1.06 8.28 -2.75
C PHE A 208 2.07 9.39 -3.02
N THR A 209 1.70 10.64 -2.75
CA THR A 209 2.58 11.80 -2.86
C THR A 209 2.81 12.42 -1.50
N ARG A 210 4.07 12.71 -1.17
CA ARG A 210 4.49 13.41 0.04
C ARG A 210 5.31 14.64 -0.32
N THR A 211 5.06 15.71 0.42
CA THR A 211 5.94 16.89 0.45
C THR A 211 6.83 16.78 1.69
N ILE A 212 8.13 16.95 1.50
CA ILE A 212 9.15 16.85 2.55
C ILE A 212 9.77 18.24 2.71
N GLN A 213 9.87 18.71 3.94
CA GLN A 213 10.61 19.93 4.28
C GLN A 213 11.90 19.53 4.98
N LEU A 214 13.03 19.96 4.44
CA LEU A 214 14.38 19.76 4.99
C LEU A 214 14.92 21.03 5.63
#